data_AF-A0A963EW35-F1
#
_entry.id   AF-A0A963EW35-F1
#
_cell.length_a   1.000
_cell.length_b   1.000
_cell.length_c   1.000
_cell.angle_alpha   90.00
_cell.angle_beta   90.00
_cell.angle_gamma   90.00
#
_symmetry.space_group_name_H-M   'P 1'
#
loop_
_entity.id
_entity.type
_entity.pdbx_description
1 polymer ?
#
loop_
_entity_poly.entity_id
_entity_poly.type
_entity_poly.pdbx_seq_one_letter_code
_entity_poly.pdbx_strand_id
1 'polypeptide(L)'
;MVTGIRRPLLVTLLLSAAAAPWADQAAVVFDSSKATPVESVPLQPTRFTLRERLSIGSIQTFHWNGGKGATPGSIALQSRDKRLFGPWKAGGLTDAQGVENAYWEVKPDLLLAPGSYTILDSDPVTWSRNPERGNIGIARVLAQQETAVVESETPTSAAITVLTPEQQQQRADELFEQIRQADNFDYAQIESLYLELLRDCPDSEQAEESYFRLSNLYRLGMDPPELGKLRDLLEAYLARYPASDLAAEMRERLRRVYEETGQWSAALEIYEHLIPDLTSENPYYLVILLDYARVLEGSGARERALAVYQQVAQSAVDDTLGSYDMSELWLRAAQERIAIIDLLQQERWPELVVAYRKQFDNMGFAEMPQIQELLEYAQVLEQSGDRAEAIKRYRQVLRTDQRYQTRQAQQASVRLEKLVGSAVFE
;
A
#
# COMPACT_ATOMS: atom_id res chain seq x y z
N MET A 1 -58.43 -54.48 53.19
CA MET A 1 -57.29 -55.39 52.90
C MET A 1 -56.73 -55.02 51.54
N VAL A 2 -55.42 -55.14 51.43
CA VAL A 2 -54.54 -54.87 50.28
C VAL A 2 -55.07 -55.46 48.97
N THR A 3 -54.93 -54.72 47.85
CA THR A 3 -54.16 -55.09 46.65
C THR A 3 -54.38 -54.04 45.55
N GLY A 4 -53.30 -53.41 45.08
CA GLY A 4 -53.31 -52.61 43.86
C GLY A 4 -53.15 -53.46 42.60
N ILE A 5 -53.25 -52.82 41.42
CA ILE A 5 -52.52 -53.11 40.17
C ILE A 5 -52.68 -51.90 39.24
N ARG A 6 -51.73 -51.80 38.30
CA ARG A 6 -51.17 -50.65 37.57
C ARG A 6 -52.06 -50.01 36.48
N ARG A 7 -51.81 -48.70 36.31
CA ARG A 7 -51.89 -47.76 35.16
C ARG A 7 -52.37 -48.26 33.78
N PRO A 8 -52.98 -47.33 33.02
CA PRO A 8 -52.55 -47.04 31.65
C PRO A 8 -52.06 -45.59 31.48
N LEU A 9 -51.07 -45.41 30.60
CA LEU A 9 -50.57 -44.14 30.10
C LEU A 9 -51.69 -43.39 29.34
N LEU A 10 -51.85 -42.09 29.63
CA LEU A 10 -52.55 -41.17 28.73
C LEU A 10 -51.47 -40.34 28.01
N VAL A 11 -51.38 -40.53 26.69
CA VAL A 11 -50.60 -39.69 25.78
C VAL A 11 -51.42 -38.43 25.54
N THR A 12 -50.96 -37.29 26.03
CA THR A 12 -51.56 -35.99 25.71
C THR A 12 -50.91 -35.46 24.44
N LEU A 13 -51.67 -35.48 23.35
CA LEU A 13 -51.36 -34.81 22.09
C LEU A 13 -51.39 -33.29 22.32
N LEU A 14 -50.23 -32.64 22.33
CA LEU A 14 -50.16 -31.18 22.18
C LEU A 14 -50.00 -30.90 20.68
N LEU A 15 -51.04 -30.30 20.09
CA LEU A 15 -50.97 -29.62 18.81
C LEU A 15 -49.87 -28.54 18.91
N SER A 16 -48.70 -28.82 18.37
CA SER A 16 -47.78 -27.76 17.96
C SER A 16 -48.24 -27.31 16.58
N ALA A 17 -48.71 -26.07 16.50
CA ALA A 17 -48.94 -25.40 15.24
C ALA A 17 -47.62 -25.43 14.46
N ALA A 18 -47.63 -26.09 13.30
CA ALA A 18 -46.53 -26.07 12.36
C ALA A 18 -46.28 -24.62 11.92
N ALA A 19 -45.31 -23.97 12.53
CA ALA A 19 -44.59 -22.90 11.87
C ALA A 19 -43.72 -23.56 10.80
N ALA A 20 -43.95 -23.15 9.55
CA ALA A 20 -43.11 -23.52 8.42
C ALA A 20 -41.63 -23.26 8.75
N PRO A 21 -40.68 -24.08 8.25
CA PRO A 21 -39.27 -23.86 8.49
C PRO A 21 -38.86 -22.53 7.86
N TRP A 22 -38.43 -21.57 8.68
CA TRP A 22 -37.77 -20.35 8.20
C TRP A 22 -36.38 -20.72 7.67
N ALA A 23 -36.35 -21.31 6.48
CA ALA A 23 -35.23 -21.09 5.58
C ALA A 23 -35.36 -19.64 5.05
N ASP A 24 -34.23 -18.94 5.01
CA ASP A 24 -34.00 -17.66 4.32
C ASP A 24 -34.08 -16.37 5.18
N GLN A 25 -32.93 -15.98 5.76
CA GLN A 25 -32.63 -14.60 6.17
C GLN A 25 -31.26 -14.11 5.63
N ALA A 26 -30.72 -14.76 4.59
CA ALA A 26 -29.51 -14.27 3.91
C ALA A 26 -29.88 -13.17 2.91
N ALA A 27 -29.62 -11.92 3.28
CA ALA A 27 -29.80 -10.77 2.40
C ALA A 27 -28.61 -10.61 1.45
N VAL A 28 -28.90 -10.33 0.18
CA VAL A 28 -27.88 -9.93 -0.80
C VAL A 28 -27.47 -8.49 -0.50
N VAL A 29 -26.25 -8.29 0.01
CA VAL A 29 -25.72 -6.96 0.33
C VAL A 29 -24.95 -6.33 -0.84
N PHE A 30 -24.53 -7.16 -1.80
CA PHE A 30 -23.90 -6.72 -3.03
C PHE A 30 -24.09 -7.75 -4.15
N ASP A 31 -24.39 -7.29 -5.36
CA ASP A 31 -24.48 -8.13 -6.55
C ASP A 31 -24.16 -7.29 -7.80
N SER A 32 -23.13 -7.71 -8.55
CA SER A 32 -22.73 -7.10 -9.82
C SER A 32 -22.86 -8.06 -11.02
N SER A 33 -23.69 -9.10 -10.93
CA SER A 33 -23.91 -10.07 -12.01
C SER A 33 -24.52 -9.49 -13.30
N LYS A 34 -24.27 -10.17 -14.44
CA LYS A 34 -24.78 -9.85 -15.80
C LYS A 34 -25.07 -11.15 -16.59
N ALA A 35 -25.99 -11.10 -17.55
CA ALA A 35 -26.46 -12.26 -18.33
C ALA A 35 -25.76 -12.51 -19.70
N THR A 36 -24.72 -11.76 -20.08
CA THR A 36 -24.13 -11.77 -21.45
C THR A 36 -22.60 -11.65 -21.38
N PRO A 37 -21.82 -11.83 -22.48
CA PRO A 37 -20.41 -12.19 -22.39
C PRO A 37 -19.60 -11.15 -21.61
N VAL A 38 -18.70 -11.66 -20.78
CA VAL A 38 -17.95 -10.88 -19.79
C VAL A 38 -16.48 -10.87 -20.19
N GLU A 39 -15.86 -9.70 -20.13
CA GLU A 39 -14.42 -9.54 -20.29
C GLU A 39 -13.75 -9.83 -18.94
N SER A 40 -12.49 -10.27 -18.94
CA SER A 40 -11.71 -10.42 -17.71
C SER A 40 -11.05 -9.10 -17.28
N VAL A 41 -10.54 -9.08 -16.05
CA VAL A 41 -9.84 -7.96 -15.40
C VAL A 41 -10.76 -6.80 -15.03
N PRO A 42 -11.12 -6.66 -13.73
CA PRO A 42 -11.75 -5.45 -13.23
C PRO A 42 -10.86 -4.22 -13.48
N LEU A 43 -11.43 -3.14 -14.00
CA LEU A 43 -10.72 -1.87 -14.22
C LEU A 43 -10.91 -0.88 -13.07
N GLN A 44 -11.81 -1.20 -12.15
CA GLN A 44 -12.13 -0.41 -10.98
C GLN A 44 -12.27 -1.32 -9.75
N PRO A 45 -11.97 -0.82 -8.54
CA PRO A 45 -12.13 -1.61 -7.31
C PRO A 45 -13.59 -2.05 -7.10
N THR A 46 -13.80 -3.35 -6.86
CA THR A 46 -15.13 -3.89 -6.54
C THR A 46 -15.44 -3.62 -5.06
N ARG A 47 -16.38 -2.70 -4.79
CA ARG A 47 -16.70 -2.26 -3.41
C ARG A 47 -18.18 -2.41 -3.05
N PHE A 48 -18.44 -2.73 -1.79
CA PHE A 48 -19.77 -2.67 -1.18
C PHE A 48 -19.75 -1.87 0.12
N THR A 49 -20.93 -1.48 0.60
CA THR A 49 -21.08 -0.69 1.84
C THR A 49 -22.12 -1.34 2.74
N LEU A 50 -21.78 -1.48 4.02
CA LEU A 50 -22.68 -1.93 5.08
C LEU A 50 -23.15 -0.71 5.88
N ARG A 51 -24.46 -0.61 6.12
CA ARG A 51 -25.07 0.46 6.93
C ARG A 51 -25.26 0.08 8.40
N GLU A 52 -25.29 -1.21 8.67
CA GLU A 52 -25.41 -1.80 9.99
C GLU A 52 -24.41 -2.96 10.11
N ARG A 53 -24.25 -3.48 11.33
CA ARG A 53 -23.37 -4.64 11.57
C ARG A 53 -24.06 -5.90 11.05
N LEU A 54 -23.40 -6.64 10.17
CA LEU A 54 -23.95 -7.86 9.54
C LEU A 54 -22.91 -8.98 9.50
N SER A 55 -23.37 -10.23 9.56
CA SER A 55 -22.51 -11.40 9.38
C SER A 55 -22.44 -11.76 7.90
N ILE A 56 -21.26 -11.65 7.28
CA ILE A 56 -21.02 -12.04 5.90
C ILE A 56 -20.90 -13.56 5.83
N GLY A 57 -21.92 -14.21 5.27
CA GLY A 57 -21.99 -15.68 5.17
C GLY A 57 -21.44 -16.22 3.85
N SER A 58 -21.38 -15.40 2.79
CA SER A 58 -20.84 -15.84 1.50
C SER A 58 -20.31 -14.69 0.66
N ILE A 59 -19.18 -14.90 0.00
CA ILE A 59 -18.65 -14.03 -1.06
C ILE A 59 -18.36 -14.91 -2.27
N GLN A 60 -18.84 -14.51 -3.44
CA GLN A 60 -18.57 -15.18 -4.70
C GLN A 60 -17.95 -14.20 -5.70
N THR A 61 -16.93 -14.64 -6.45
CA THR A 61 -16.37 -13.94 -7.62
C THR A 61 -16.54 -14.82 -8.87
N PHE A 62 -16.65 -14.22 -10.06
CA PHE A 62 -16.91 -14.95 -11.32
C PHE A 62 -15.69 -14.91 -12.25
N HIS A 63 -15.20 -16.07 -12.66
CA HIS A 63 -13.98 -16.29 -13.44
C HIS A 63 -14.27 -17.03 -14.74
N TRP A 64 -15.13 -16.48 -15.60
CA TRP A 64 -15.47 -17.11 -16.88
C TRP A 64 -14.22 -17.40 -17.74
N ASN A 65 -13.27 -16.45 -17.76
CA ASN A 65 -11.95 -16.61 -18.35
C ASN A 65 -11.96 -17.24 -19.77
N GLY A 66 -12.76 -16.67 -20.68
CA GLY A 66 -12.88 -17.21 -22.04
C GLY A 66 -13.60 -18.57 -22.12
N GLY A 67 -14.36 -18.95 -21.10
CA GLY A 67 -15.03 -20.26 -20.99
C GLY A 67 -14.16 -21.37 -20.41
N LYS A 68 -13.01 -21.02 -19.81
CA LYS A 68 -12.07 -22.00 -19.24
C LYS A 68 -12.19 -22.14 -17.72
N GLY A 69 -12.86 -21.20 -17.06
CA GLY A 69 -12.78 -21.10 -15.60
C GLY A 69 -11.39 -20.68 -15.13
N ALA A 70 -11.18 -20.69 -13.82
CA ALA A 70 -9.85 -20.51 -13.23
C ALA A 70 -9.71 -21.34 -11.96
N THR A 71 -8.52 -21.90 -11.72
CA THR A 71 -8.25 -22.67 -10.50
C THR A 71 -8.49 -21.79 -9.26
N PRO A 72 -9.38 -22.19 -8.32
CA PRO A 72 -9.73 -21.37 -7.17
C PRO A 72 -8.53 -20.92 -6.35
N GLY A 73 -8.35 -19.60 -6.25
CA GLY A 73 -7.35 -18.95 -5.42
C GLY A 73 -7.94 -18.55 -4.08
N SER A 74 -7.87 -17.27 -3.74
CA SER A 74 -8.41 -16.74 -2.50
C SER A 74 -9.16 -15.42 -2.70
N ILE A 75 -10.13 -15.21 -1.83
CA ILE A 75 -10.94 -13.98 -1.77
C ILE A 75 -10.68 -13.34 -0.41
N ALA A 76 -10.50 -12.01 -0.38
CA ALA A 76 -10.36 -11.24 0.85
C ALA A 76 -11.24 -9.99 0.81
N LEU A 77 -11.45 -9.38 1.96
CA LEU A 77 -12.06 -8.05 2.08
C LEU A 77 -11.05 -7.05 2.64
N GLN A 78 -11.00 -5.85 2.07
CA GLN A 78 -10.27 -4.72 2.63
C GLN A 78 -11.23 -3.60 3.02
N SER A 79 -11.21 -3.20 4.28
CA SER A 79 -11.92 -2.02 4.78
C SER A 79 -11.30 -0.70 4.28
N ARG A 80 -12.02 0.41 4.46
CA ARG A 80 -11.52 1.76 4.10
C ARG A 80 -10.21 2.13 4.81
N ASP A 81 -10.05 1.72 6.07
CA ASP A 81 -8.86 1.87 6.92
C ASP A 81 -7.78 0.81 6.63
N LYS A 82 -7.88 0.11 5.49
CA LYS A 82 -6.89 -0.85 4.98
C LYS A 82 -6.75 -2.14 5.80
N ARG A 83 -7.55 -2.34 6.85
CA ARG A 83 -7.66 -3.63 7.54
C ARG A 83 -8.18 -4.70 6.58
N LEU A 84 -7.44 -5.81 6.52
CA LEU A 84 -7.77 -6.99 5.73
C LEU A 84 -8.56 -8.01 6.56
N PHE A 85 -9.51 -8.67 5.90
CA PHE A 85 -10.25 -9.82 6.41
C PHE A 85 -10.10 -10.95 5.39
N GLY A 86 -9.74 -12.15 5.86
CA GLY A 86 -9.18 -13.19 5.00
C GLY A 86 -7.65 -13.01 4.83
N PRO A 87 -7.06 -13.45 3.71
CA PRO A 87 -7.71 -14.11 2.57
C PRO A 87 -8.26 -15.49 2.95
N TRP A 88 -9.42 -15.84 2.40
CA TRP A 88 -9.99 -17.18 2.54
C TRP A 88 -9.76 -17.96 1.25
N LYS A 89 -9.30 -19.20 1.38
CA LYS A 89 -9.18 -20.10 0.24
C LYS A 89 -10.56 -20.35 -0.36
N ALA A 90 -10.71 -20.10 -1.65
CA ALA A 90 -11.97 -20.26 -2.36
C ALA A 90 -12.21 -21.70 -2.80
N GLY A 91 -13.47 -22.12 -2.78
CA GLY A 91 -13.95 -23.30 -3.49
C GLY A 91 -14.40 -22.92 -4.90
N GLY A 92 -14.17 -23.80 -5.88
CA GLY A 92 -14.65 -23.62 -7.24
C GLY A 92 -16.06 -24.16 -7.43
N LEU A 93 -16.91 -23.43 -8.14
CA LEU A 93 -18.23 -23.88 -8.55
C LEU A 93 -18.35 -23.79 -10.07
N THR A 94 -18.98 -24.81 -10.65
CA THR A 94 -19.28 -24.88 -12.08
C THR A 94 -20.47 -23.98 -12.41
N ASP A 95 -20.41 -23.24 -13.52
CA ASP A 95 -21.55 -22.45 -13.99
C ASP A 95 -22.64 -23.31 -14.66
N ALA A 96 -23.75 -22.68 -15.05
CA ALA A 96 -24.87 -23.37 -15.69
C ALA A 96 -24.54 -23.93 -17.09
N GLN A 97 -23.41 -23.51 -17.68
CA GLN A 97 -22.92 -23.96 -18.98
C GLN A 97 -21.89 -25.09 -18.86
N GLY A 98 -21.55 -25.50 -17.63
CA GLY A 98 -20.60 -26.59 -17.38
C GLY A 98 -19.14 -26.15 -17.32
N VAL A 99 -18.85 -24.85 -17.26
CA VAL A 99 -17.48 -24.35 -17.09
C VAL A 99 -17.06 -24.56 -15.64
N GLU A 100 -16.12 -25.47 -15.40
CA GLU A 100 -15.59 -25.76 -14.07
C GLU A 100 -14.87 -24.54 -13.49
N ASN A 101 -15.01 -24.34 -12.17
CA ASN A 101 -14.41 -23.21 -11.45
C ASN A 101 -14.73 -21.83 -12.05
N ALA A 102 -15.90 -21.70 -12.68
CA ALA A 102 -16.38 -20.44 -13.19
C ALA A 102 -16.77 -19.48 -12.06
N TYR A 103 -17.11 -19.98 -10.87
CA TYR A 103 -17.24 -19.16 -9.67
C TYR A 103 -16.24 -19.60 -8.62
N TRP A 104 -15.72 -18.64 -7.88
CA TRP A 104 -14.97 -18.87 -6.65
C TRP A 104 -15.85 -18.44 -5.49
N GLU A 105 -16.03 -19.30 -4.49
CA GLU A 105 -16.87 -19.05 -3.32
C GLU A 105 -16.08 -19.20 -2.03
N VAL A 106 -16.29 -18.27 -1.09
CA VAL A 106 -15.85 -18.37 0.30
C VAL A 106 -17.03 -18.14 1.23
N LYS A 107 -17.05 -18.86 2.37
CA LYS A 107 -18.06 -18.71 3.43
C LYS A 107 -17.36 -18.35 4.73
N PRO A 108 -17.09 -17.05 4.96
CA PRO A 108 -16.20 -16.64 6.03
C PRO A 108 -16.89 -16.53 7.40
N ASP A 109 -18.23 -16.57 7.46
CA ASP A 109 -19.04 -16.34 8.67
C ASP A 109 -18.53 -15.15 9.50
N LEU A 110 -18.24 -14.04 8.81
CA LEU A 110 -17.50 -12.90 9.35
C LEU A 110 -18.44 -11.76 9.74
N LEU A 111 -18.45 -11.39 11.03
CA LEU A 111 -19.17 -10.22 11.51
C LEU A 111 -18.43 -8.91 11.16
N LEU A 112 -19.05 -8.09 10.31
CA LEU A 112 -18.52 -6.79 9.90
C LEU A 112 -19.33 -5.64 10.47
N ALA A 113 -18.62 -4.58 10.88
CA ALA A 113 -19.22 -3.32 11.29
C ALA A 113 -19.75 -2.52 10.07
N PRO A 114 -20.57 -1.48 10.28
CA PRO A 114 -20.90 -0.54 9.21
C PRO A 114 -19.64 0.07 8.59
N GLY A 115 -19.55 0.13 7.27
CA GLY A 115 -18.34 0.56 6.59
C GLY A 115 -18.32 0.22 5.11
N SER A 116 -17.29 0.69 4.40
CA SER A 116 -17.04 0.34 3.01
C SER A 116 -15.94 -0.71 2.92
N TYR A 117 -16.19 -1.75 2.13
CA TYR A 117 -15.32 -2.90 1.97
C TYR A 117 -15.05 -3.15 0.49
N THR A 118 -13.79 -3.42 0.14
CA THR A 118 -13.34 -3.78 -1.19
C THR A 118 -13.12 -5.28 -1.24
N ILE A 119 -13.69 -5.95 -2.24
CA ILE A 119 -13.42 -7.36 -2.51
C ILE A 119 -12.08 -7.46 -3.23
N LEU A 120 -11.17 -8.24 -2.68
CA LEU A 120 -9.88 -8.57 -3.29
C LEU A 120 -9.93 -10.02 -3.75
N ASP A 121 -9.43 -10.26 -4.94
CA ASP A 121 -9.32 -11.58 -5.55
C ASP A 121 -7.84 -11.81 -5.89
N SER A 122 -7.33 -13.01 -5.58
CA SER A 122 -5.91 -13.32 -5.79
C SER A 122 -5.53 -13.51 -7.26
N ASP A 123 -6.50 -13.69 -8.17
CA ASP A 123 -6.26 -13.75 -9.61
C ASP A 123 -7.23 -12.80 -10.35
N PRO A 124 -7.01 -11.48 -10.24
CA PRO A 124 -7.87 -10.51 -10.88
C PRO A 124 -7.80 -10.59 -12.41
N VAL A 125 -6.79 -11.26 -12.98
CA VAL A 125 -6.66 -11.42 -14.44
C VAL A 125 -7.73 -12.37 -14.98
N THR A 126 -8.15 -13.36 -14.19
CA THR A 126 -9.23 -14.27 -14.58
C THR A 126 -10.61 -13.81 -14.09
N TRP A 127 -10.65 -12.87 -13.15
CA TRP A 127 -11.89 -12.29 -12.62
C TRP A 127 -12.63 -11.47 -13.70
N SER A 128 -13.86 -11.87 -14.00
CA SER A 128 -14.72 -11.24 -14.99
C SER A 128 -15.28 -9.90 -14.51
N ARG A 129 -15.38 -8.91 -15.40
CA ARG A 129 -15.87 -7.56 -15.11
C ARG A 129 -17.27 -7.28 -15.67
N ASN A 130 -17.99 -6.36 -15.02
CA ASN A 130 -19.27 -5.85 -15.49
C ASN A 130 -19.15 -4.40 -16.01
N PRO A 131 -19.20 -4.16 -17.34
CA PRO A 131 -19.07 -2.82 -17.89
C PRO A 131 -20.23 -1.88 -17.53
N GLU A 132 -21.43 -2.39 -17.27
CA GLU A 132 -22.61 -1.59 -16.89
C GLU A 132 -22.56 -1.13 -15.42
N ARG A 133 -21.66 -1.73 -14.63
CA ARG A 133 -21.37 -1.33 -13.24
C ARG A 133 -20.02 -0.60 -13.14
N GLY A 134 -19.57 0.02 -14.23
CA GLY A 134 -18.33 0.80 -14.25
C GLY A 134 -17.06 -0.06 -14.32
N ASN A 135 -17.15 -1.24 -14.94
CA ASN A 135 -16.04 -2.19 -15.11
C ASN A 135 -15.48 -2.75 -13.78
N ILE A 136 -16.28 -2.79 -12.72
CA ILE A 136 -15.95 -3.53 -11.48
C ILE A 136 -16.05 -5.04 -11.71
N GLY A 137 -15.42 -5.82 -10.84
CA GLY A 137 -15.51 -7.28 -10.87
C GLY A 137 -16.93 -7.78 -10.59
N ILE A 138 -17.28 -8.89 -11.24
CA ILE A 138 -18.54 -9.59 -10.99
C ILE A 138 -18.40 -10.37 -9.70
N ALA A 139 -19.16 -9.96 -8.68
CA ALA A 139 -19.18 -10.59 -7.39
C ALA A 139 -20.55 -10.49 -6.73
N ARG A 140 -20.77 -11.38 -5.77
CA ARG A 140 -21.98 -11.44 -4.96
C ARG A 140 -21.61 -11.63 -3.50
N VAL A 141 -22.25 -10.87 -2.62
CA VAL A 141 -22.03 -10.95 -1.16
C VAL A 141 -23.38 -11.17 -0.48
N LEU A 142 -23.45 -12.24 0.31
CA LEU A 142 -24.60 -12.58 1.14
C LEU A 142 -24.26 -12.34 2.60
N ALA A 143 -25.18 -11.71 3.32
CA ALA A 143 -25.04 -11.45 4.75
C ALA A 143 -26.34 -11.75 5.50
N GLN A 144 -26.24 -12.02 6.79
CA GLN A 144 -27.38 -12.27 7.67
C GLN A 144 -27.36 -11.28 8.84
N GLN A 145 -28.55 -10.87 9.30
CA GLN A 145 -28.69 -10.19 10.58
C GLN A 145 -28.40 -11.19 11.71
N GLU A 146 -27.76 -10.73 12.76
CA GLU A 146 -27.43 -11.55 13.93
C GLU A 146 -28.72 -11.98 14.63
N THR A 147 -29.13 -13.24 14.45
CA THR A 147 -30.19 -13.86 15.25
C THR A 147 -29.59 -14.34 16.57
N ALA A 148 -30.05 -13.76 17.67
CA ALA A 148 -29.71 -14.23 19.00
C ALA A 148 -30.22 -15.65 19.20
N VAL A 149 -29.31 -16.63 19.19
CA VAL A 149 -29.59 -18.00 19.65
C VAL A 149 -28.83 -18.24 20.95
N VAL A 150 -29.60 -18.48 22.00
CA VAL A 150 -29.13 -18.91 23.33
C VAL A 150 -29.23 -20.44 23.37
N GLU A 151 -28.10 -21.11 23.48
CA GLU A 151 -27.82 -22.38 24.20
C GLU A 151 -26.42 -22.86 23.77
N SER A 152 -25.39 -22.54 24.55
CA SER A 152 -24.83 -23.40 25.60
C SER A 152 -24.07 -24.63 25.08
N GLU A 153 -23.00 -24.37 24.33
CA GLU A 153 -21.71 -24.98 24.64
C GLU A 153 -20.72 -23.83 24.81
N THR A 154 -20.08 -23.77 25.99
CA THR A 154 -18.92 -22.91 26.19
C THR A 154 -17.87 -23.22 25.12
N PRO A 155 -17.48 -22.21 24.33
CA PRO A 155 -16.13 -21.72 24.46
C PRO A 155 -16.22 -20.38 25.15
N THR A 156 -15.57 -20.30 26.31
CA THR A 156 -15.18 -19.06 26.95
C THR A 156 -14.86 -18.01 25.90
N SER A 157 -15.58 -16.89 25.97
CA SER A 157 -15.23 -15.60 25.38
C SER A 157 -13.75 -15.56 25.00
N ALA A 158 -13.44 -15.79 23.71
CA ALA A 158 -12.19 -15.35 23.16
C ALA A 158 -12.26 -13.82 23.20
N ALA A 159 -11.82 -13.27 24.33
CA ALA A 159 -10.98 -12.10 24.29
C ALA A 159 -10.04 -12.26 23.09
N ILE A 160 -9.71 -11.17 22.40
CA ILE A 160 -8.59 -11.17 21.47
C ILE A 160 -7.39 -11.67 22.27
N THR A 161 -7.14 -12.97 22.25
CA THR A 161 -6.07 -13.59 23.01
C THR A 161 -4.84 -13.28 22.21
N VAL A 162 -4.19 -12.17 22.58
CA VAL A 162 -2.79 -11.96 22.29
C VAL A 162 -2.10 -13.26 22.67
N LEU A 163 -1.51 -13.94 21.68
CA LEU A 163 -0.77 -15.18 21.91
C LEU A 163 0.26 -14.91 23.02
N THR A 164 0.42 -15.86 23.94
CA THR A 164 1.49 -15.75 24.94
C THR A 164 2.84 -15.69 24.22
N PRO A 165 3.91 -15.15 24.83
CA PRO A 165 5.22 -15.10 24.18
C PRO A 165 5.70 -16.47 23.66
N GLU A 166 5.42 -17.54 24.42
CA GLU A 166 5.74 -18.92 23.99
C GLU A 166 4.91 -19.37 22.78
N GLN A 167 3.63 -19.00 22.72
CA GLN A 167 2.76 -19.31 21.58
C GLN A 167 3.12 -18.48 20.34
N GLN A 168 3.51 -17.21 20.52
CA GLN A 168 4.04 -16.38 19.44
C GLN A 168 5.33 -16.98 18.90
N GLN A 169 6.21 -17.46 19.76
CA GLN A 169 7.47 -18.08 19.34
C GLN A 169 7.21 -19.37 18.55
N GLN A 170 6.36 -20.27 19.06
CA GLN A 170 6.00 -21.50 18.34
C GLN A 170 5.36 -21.20 16.97
N ARG A 171 4.45 -20.23 16.92
CA ARG A 171 3.79 -19.84 15.66
C ARG A 171 4.78 -19.19 14.69
N ALA A 172 5.71 -18.38 15.16
CA ALA A 172 6.76 -17.80 14.34
C ALA A 172 7.67 -18.88 13.74
N ASP A 173 8.05 -19.90 14.50
CA ASP A 173 8.84 -21.04 14.03
C ASP A 173 8.12 -21.80 12.90
N GLU A 174 6.82 -22.06 13.06
CA GLU A 174 5.98 -22.69 12.02
C GLU A 174 5.88 -21.86 10.74
N LEU A 175 5.74 -20.54 10.87
CA LEU A 175 5.66 -19.62 9.74
C LEU A 175 7.01 -19.52 9.01
N PHE A 176 8.13 -19.48 9.74
CA PHE A 176 9.46 -19.48 9.14
C PHE A 176 9.77 -20.78 8.40
N GLU A 177 9.31 -21.92 8.92
CA GLU A 177 9.43 -23.20 8.23
C GLU A 177 8.60 -23.22 6.93
N GLN A 178 7.41 -22.63 6.93
CA GLN A 178 6.61 -22.45 5.71
C GLN A 178 7.31 -21.53 4.70
N ILE A 179 7.90 -20.41 5.16
CA ILE A 179 8.68 -19.51 4.31
C ILE A 179 9.86 -20.25 3.67
N ARG A 180 10.55 -21.11 4.43
CA ARG A 180 11.67 -21.92 3.93
C ARG A 180 11.25 -22.96 2.88
N GLN A 181 10.01 -23.44 2.96
CA GLN A 181 9.45 -24.42 2.04
C GLN A 181 8.75 -23.79 0.83
N ALA A 182 8.43 -22.50 0.89
CA ALA A 182 7.82 -21.75 -0.20
C ALA A 182 8.74 -21.75 -1.43
N ASP A 183 8.13 -21.65 -2.61
CA ASP A 183 8.90 -21.40 -3.83
C ASP A 183 9.62 -20.04 -3.70
N ASN A 184 10.93 -20.02 -3.92
CA ASN A 184 11.75 -18.81 -3.80
C ASN A 184 11.29 -17.66 -4.70
N PHE A 185 10.50 -17.94 -5.74
CA PHE A 185 9.94 -16.95 -6.66
C PHE A 185 8.48 -16.59 -6.39
N ASP A 186 7.80 -17.27 -5.44
CA ASP A 186 6.45 -16.90 -5.01
C ASP A 186 6.50 -15.80 -3.95
N TYR A 187 6.86 -14.59 -4.41
CA TYR A 187 6.98 -13.42 -3.55
C TYR A 187 5.67 -13.03 -2.87
N ALA A 188 4.51 -13.36 -3.46
CA ALA A 188 3.21 -13.07 -2.87
C ALA A 188 2.94 -13.98 -1.65
N GLN A 189 3.24 -15.27 -1.77
CA GLN A 189 3.15 -16.20 -0.64
C GLN A 189 4.14 -15.82 0.46
N ILE A 190 5.39 -15.53 0.10
CA ILE A 190 6.43 -15.13 1.05
C ILE A 190 6.05 -13.83 1.77
N GLU A 191 5.56 -12.82 1.05
CA GLU A 191 5.05 -11.57 1.63
C GLU A 191 3.94 -11.84 2.65
N SER A 192 2.95 -12.68 2.27
CA SER A 192 1.82 -13.01 3.15
C SER A 192 2.26 -13.66 4.46
N LEU A 193 3.24 -14.58 4.40
CA LEU A 193 3.74 -15.28 5.58
C LEU A 193 4.49 -14.35 6.54
N TYR A 194 5.32 -13.43 6.02
CA TYR A 194 5.95 -12.42 6.87
C TYR A 194 4.93 -11.47 7.49
N LEU A 195 3.95 -10.99 6.73
CA LEU A 195 2.89 -10.12 7.25
C LEU A 195 2.04 -10.82 8.32
N GLU A 196 1.77 -12.11 8.16
CA GLU A 196 1.09 -12.92 9.18
C GLU A 196 1.91 -13.01 10.46
N LEU A 197 3.22 -13.27 10.36
CA LEU A 197 4.11 -13.31 11.52
C LEU A 197 4.14 -11.97 12.26
N LEU A 198 4.28 -10.86 11.54
CA LEU A 198 4.31 -9.52 12.15
C LEU A 198 2.98 -9.16 12.83
N ARG A 199 1.86 -9.71 12.34
CA ARG A 199 0.53 -9.50 12.93
C ARG A 199 0.31 -10.35 14.16
N ASP A 200 0.64 -11.64 14.08
CA ASP A 200 0.24 -12.64 15.08
C ASP A 200 1.34 -12.91 16.13
N CYS A 201 2.60 -12.67 15.77
CA CYS A 201 3.80 -12.98 16.57
C CYS A 201 4.76 -11.78 16.70
N PRO A 202 4.30 -10.55 17.04
CA PRO A 202 5.15 -9.37 17.08
C PRO A 202 6.24 -9.39 18.18
N ASP A 203 6.13 -10.26 19.19
CA ASP A 203 7.10 -10.40 20.28
C ASP A 203 8.04 -11.60 20.09
N SER A 204 7.99 -12.30 18.95
CA SER A 204 8.91 -13.42 18.68
C SER A 204 10.32 -12.95 18.29
N GLU A 205 11.30 -13.84 18.42
CA GLU A 205 12.68 -13.58 18.01
C GLU A 205 12.80 -13.25 16.51
N GLN A 206 11.89 -13.77 15.69
CA GLN A 206 11.86 -13.59 14.24
C GLN A 206 11.16 -12.31 13.76
N ALA A 207 10.49 -11.57 14.65
CA ALA A 207 9.70 -10.42 14.24
C ALA A 207 10.57 -9.33 13.57
N GLU A 208 11.67 -8.93 14.21
CA GLU A 208 12.58 -7.92 13.66
C GLU A 208 13.27 -8.39 12.37
N GLU A 209 13.65 -9.67 12.31
CA GLU A 209 14.20 -10.28 11.08
C GLU A 209 13.18 -10.27 9.94
N SER A 210 11.90 -10.48 10.24
CA SER A 210 10.82 -10.43 9.26
C SER A 210 10.64 -9.04 8.67
N TYR A 211 10.72 -7.98 9.50
CA TYR A 211 10.75 -6.60 9.01
C TYR A 211 11.92 -6.37 8.06
N PHE A 212 13.13 -6.82 8.42
CA PHE A 212 14.31 -6.68 7.56
C PHE A 212 14.15 -7.41 6.22
N ARG A 213 13.73 -8.67 6.25
CA ARG A 213 13.55 -9.50 5.04
C ARG A 213 12.46 -8.96 4.14
N LEU A 214 11.33 -8.56 4.71
CA LEU A 214 10.24 -7.95 3.97
C LEU A 214 10.65 -6.58 3.38
N SER A 215 11.49 -5.81 4.09
CA SER A 215 12.05 -4.57 3.55
C SER A 215 12.90 -4.81 2.28
N ASN A 216 13.70 -5.89 2.27
CA ASN A 216 14.48 -6.28 1.10
C ASN A 216 13.58 -6.80 -0.02
N LEU A 217 12.51 -7.54 0.31
CA LEU A 217 11.55 -8.02 -0.68
C LEU A 217 10.90 -6.85 -1.41
N TYR A 218 10.40 -5.84 -0.69
CA TYR A 218 9.79 -4.66 -1.30
C TYR A 218 10.75 -3.81 -2.12
N ARG A 219 12.04 -3.75 -1.74
CA ARG A 219 13.02 -2.93 -2.45
C ARG A 219 13.68 -3.64 -3.64
N LEU A 220 13.98 -4.92 -3.50
CA LEU A 220 14.87 -5.66 -4.41
C LEU A 220 14.18 -6.86 -5.08
N GLY A 221 13.15 -7.42 -4.45
CA GLY A 221 12.46 -8.61 -4.97
C GLY A 221 11.31 -8.30 -5.93
N MET A 222 10.76 -7.09 -5.85
CA MET A 222 9.65 -6.64 -6.71
C MET A 222 10.16 -5.72 -7.83
N ASP A 223 9.58 -5.87 -9.03
CA ASP A 223 9.83 -5.00 -10.19
C ASP A 223 8.51 -4.44 -10.74
N PRO A 224 8.22 -3.14 -10.57
CA PRO A 224 9.04 -2.15 -9.87
C PRO A 224 9.04 -2.34 -8.34
N PRO A 225 9.99 -1.72 -7.60
CA PRO A 225 9.99 -1.72 -6.14
C PRO A 225 8.70 -1.14 -5.53
N GLU A 226 8.23 -1.74 -4.44
CA GLU A 226 7.00 -1.37 -3.72
C GLU A 226 7.30 -0.35 -2.60
N LEU A 227 7.79 0.84 -2.97
CA LEU A 227 8.28 1.86 -2.01
C LEU A 227 7.21 2.34 -1.01
N GLY A 228 5.93 2.35 -1.41
CA GLY A 228 4.82 2.67 -0.52
C GLY A 228 4.67 1.66 0.62
N LYS A 229 4.70 0.35 0.29
CA LYS A 229 4.65 -0.72 1.30
C LYS A 229 5.91 -0.70 2.18
N LEU A 230 7.07 -0.45 1.57
CA LEU A 230 8.34 -0.34 2.29
C LEU A 230 8.33 0.80 3.31
N ARG A 231 7.80 1.98 2.95
CA ARG A 231 7.61 3.07 3.92
C ARG A 231 6.77 2.61 5.11
N ASP A 232 5.56 2.13 4.83
CA ASP A 232 4.59 1.79 5.87
C ASP A 232 5.16 0.71 6.82
N LEU A 233 5.92 -0.24 6.26
CA LEU A 233 6.64 -1.27 7.01
C LEU A 233 7.71 -0.69 7.94
N LEU A 234 8.57 0.20 7.43
CA LEU A 234 9.68 0.79 8.20
C LEU A 234 9.17 1.76 9.28
N GLU A 235 8.11 2.52 9.00
CA GLU A 235 7.43 3.36 10.00
C GLU A 235 6.85 2.50 11.14
N ALA A 236 6.18 1.39 10.80
CA ALA A 236 5.68 0.45 11.79
C ALA A 236 6.79 -0.16 12.65
N TYR A 237 7.92 -0.53 12.02
CA TYR A 237 9.09 -1.03 12.73
C TYR A 237 9.63 -0.01 13.75
N LEU A 238 9.90 1.22 13.31
CA LEU A 238 10.50 2.26 14.17
C LEU A 238 9.55 2.71 15.29
N ALA A 239 8.24 2.65 15.06
CA ALA A 239 7.25 2.88 16.11
C ALA A 239 7.25 1.75 17.17
N ARG A 240 7.53 0.51 16.76
CA ARG A 240 7.45 -0.67 17.62
C ARG A 240 8.74 -1.03 18.34
N TYR A 241 9.89 -0.87 17.67
CA TYR A 241 11.23 -1.20 18.18
C TYR A 241 12.17 0.01 18.16
N PRO A 242 11.80 1.14 18.79
CA PRO A 242 12.61 2.36 18.74
C PRO A 242 14.00 2.22 19.37
N ALA A 243 14.20 1.20 20.21
CA ALA A 243 15.45 0.93 20.93
C ALA A 243 16.23 -0.29 20.38
N SER A 244 15.81 -0.87 19.25
CA SER A 244 16.54 -1.98 18.64
C SER A 244 17.89 -1.53 18.06
N ASP A 245 18.86 -2.44 18.08
CA ASP A 245 20.16 -2.25 17.41
C ASP A 245 20.01 -2.03 15.90
N LEU A 246 18.94 -2.53 15.28
CA LEU A 246 18.64 -2.32 13.85
C LEU A 246 17.91 -0.99 13.57
N ALA A 247 17.47 -0.25 14.60
CA ALA A 247 16.67 0.97 14.41
C ALA A 247 17.43 2.05 13.61
N ALA A 248 18.75 2.16 13.78
CA ALA A 248 19.56 3.08 12.99
C ALA A 248 19.54 2.73 11.49
N GLU A 249 19.71 1.44 11.15
CA GLU A 249 19.65 0.98 9.76
C GLU A 249 18.25 1.16 9.16
N MET A 250 17.19 0.86 9.91
CA MET A 250 15.81 1.01 9.44
C MET A 250 15.46 2.49 9.21
N ARG A 251 15.99 3.40 10.04
CA ARG A 251 15.83 4.85 9.86
C ARG A 251 16.53 5.34 8.60
N GLU A 252 17.73 4.83 8.31
CA GLU A 252 18.44 5.14 7.06
C GLU A 252 17.69 4.63 5.82
N ARG A 253 17.14 3.40 5.88
CA ARG A 253 16.28 2.86 4.82
C ARG A 253 15.04 3.74 4.61
N LEU A 254 14.39 4.15 5.70
CA LEU A 254 13.18 4.98 5.64
C LEU A 254 13.48 6.36 5.07
N ARG A 255 14.62 6.96 5.44
CA ARG A 255 15.09 8.23 4.86
C ARG A 255 15.19 8.16 3.33
N ARG A 256 15.82 7.11 2.81
CA ARG A 256 15.93 6.88 1.35
C ARG A 256 14.57 6.74 0.68
N VAL A 257 13.64 6.00 1.31
CA VAL A 257 12.27 5.88 0.80
C VAL A 257 11.57 7.24 0.76
N TYR A 258 11.70 8.07 1.80
CA TYR A 258 11.13 9.41 1.78
C TYR A 258 11.72 10.28 0.67
N GLU A 259 13.03 10.20 0.43
CA GLU A 259 13.68 10.92 -0.69
C GLU A 259 13.17 10.45 -2.05
N GLU A 260 13.15 9.13 -2.29
CA GLU A 260 12.71 8.53 -3.56
C GLU A 260 11.23 8.79 -3.84
N THR A 261 10.40 8.86 -2.80
CA THR A 261 8.96 9.11 -2.91
C THR A 261 8.58 10.58 -2.76
N GLY A 262 9.55 11.49 -2.62
CA GLY A 262 9.32 12.93 -2.52
C GLY A 262 8.62 13.38 -1.23
N GLN A 263 8.72 12.63 -0.15
CA GLN A 263 8.20 12.95 1.18
C GLN A 263 9.17 13.83 1.97
N TRP A 264 9.49 14.99 1.40
CA TRP A 264 10.58 15.86 1.87
C TRP A 264 10.46 16.32 3.31
N SER A 265 9.26 16.58 3.82
CA SER A 265 9.08 16.99 5.22
C SER A 265 9.51 15.90 6.19
N ALA A 266 9.17 14.64 5.91
CA ALA A 266 9.55 13.52 6.75
C ALA A 266 11.06 13.20 6.63
N ALA A 267 11.62 13.30 5.42
CA ALA A 267 13.08 13.21 5.24
C ALA A 267 13.82 14.32 6.01
N LEU A 268 13.28 15.54 6.02
CA LEU A 268 13.89 16.69 6.69
C LEU A 268 14.02 16.45 8.18
N GLU A 269 12.99 15.91 8.84
CA GLU A 269 13.02 15.59 10.27
C GLU A 269 14.18 14.64 10.62
N ILE A 270 14.48 13.68 9.74
CA ILE A 270 15.63 12.77 9.95
C ILE A 270 16.95 13.52 9.82
N TYR A 271 17.10 14.38 8.81
CA TYR A 271 18.33 15.16 8.64
C TYR A 271 18.57 16.17 9.75
N GLU A 272 17.54 16.86 10.23
CA GLU A 272 17.67 17.84 11.32
C GLU A 272 18.22 17.20 12.61
N HIS A 273 18.03 15.88 12.77
CA HIS A 273 18.67 15.11 13.84
C HIS A 273 20.09 14.65 13.51
N LEU A 274 20.36 14.30 12.24
CA LEU A 274 21.66 13.79 11.79
C LEU A 274 22.75 14.87 11.66
N ILE A 275 22.39 16.04 11.15
CA ILE A 275 23.33 17.11 10.76
C ILE A 275 24.13 17.69 11.93
N PRO A 276 23.59 17.89 13.15
CA PRO A 276 24.36 18.42 14.28
C PRO A 276 25.61 17.62 14.64
N ASP A 277 25.58 16.30 14.44
CA ASP A 277 26.68 15.38 14.77
C ASP A 277 27.58 15.08 13.56
N LEU A 278 27.27 15.62 12.38
CA LEU A 278 28.00 15.37 11.14
C LEU A 278 29.28 16.21 11.07
N THR A 279 30.44 15.55 11.01
CA THR A 279 31.75 16.20 10.88
C THR A 279 32.41 15.91 9.54
N SER A 280 33.38 16.75 9.15
CA SER A 280 34.16 16.58 7.92
C SER A 280 35.05 15.33 7.92
N GLU A 281 35.25 14.70 9.08
CA GLU A 281 35.96 13.42 9.19
C GLU A 281 35.11 12.24 8.66
N ASN A 282 33.80 12.42 8.53
CA ASN A 282 32.92 11.41 7.96
C ASN A 282 33.18 11.28 6.45
N PRO A 283 33.50 10.06 5.93
CA PRO A 283 33.78 9.87 4.50
C PRO A 283 32.58 10.19 3.59
N TYR A 284 31.37 10.25 4.14
CA TYR A 284 30.14 10.61 3.43
C TYR A 284 29.70 12.07 3.69
N TYR A 285 30.53 12.90 4.32
CA TYR A 285 30.21 14.28 4.70
C TYR A 285 29.57 15.09 3.56
N LEU A 286 30.24 15.15 2.41
CA LEU A 286 29.78 15.97 1.27
C LEU A 286 28.47 15.46 0.67
N VAL A 287 28.29 14.14 0.54
CA VAL A 287 27.07 13.57 -0.03
C VAL A 287 25.88 13.71 0.93
N ILE A 288 26.09 13.56 2.24
CA ILE A 288 25.04 13.78 3.25
C ILE A 288 24.60 15.25 3.24
N LEU A 289 25.53 16.20 3.15
CA LEU A 289 25.18 17.62 3.03
C LEU A 289 24.44 17.92 1.72
N LEU A 290 24.84 17.31 0.61
CA LEU A 290 24.17 17.48 -0.68
C LEU A 290 22.73 16.95 -0.66
N ASP A 291 22.52 15.76 -0.10
CA ASP A 291 21.18 15.18 0.05
C ASP A 291 20.33 16.01 1.04
N TYR A 292 20.92 16.51 2.13
CA TYR A 292 20.24 17.43 3.05
C TYR A 292 19.79 18.73 2.35
N ALA A 293 20.66 19.33 1.53
CA ALA A 293 20.31 20.52 0.76
C ALA A 293 19.14 20.25 -0.20
N ARG A 294 19.12 19.09 -0.87
CA ARG A 294 18.00 18.68 -1.73
C ARG A 294 16.69 18.55 -0.95
N VAL A 295 16.73 17.96 0.23
CA VAL A 295 15.57 17.83 1.11
C VAL A 295 15.08 19.19 1.62
N LEU A 296 15.99 20.11 1.95
CA LEU A 296 15.65 21.50 2.27
C LEU A 296 14.92 22.19 1.11
N GLU A 297 15.34 21.99 -0.14
CA GLU A 297 14.61 22.53 -1.30
C GLU A 297 13.25 21.88 -1.49
N GLY A 298 13.18 20.55 -1.44
CA GLY A 298 11.94 19.79 -1.60
C GLY A 298 10.89 20.14 -0.53
N SER A 299 11.34 20.52 0.67
CA SER A 299 10.48 21.02 1.76
C SER A 299 10.12 22.51 1.63
N GLY A 300 10.76 23.25 0.72
CA GLY A 300 10.51 24.66 0.42
C GLY A 300 11.44 25.65 1.15
N ALA A 301 12.47 25.17 1.84
CA ALA A 301 13.45 25.98 2.57
C ALA A 301 14.66 26.35 1.68
N ARG A 302 14.39 26.98 0.52
CA ARG A 302 15.40 27.22 -0.53
C ARG A 302 16.62 28.05 -0.06
N GLU A 303 16.43 29.06 0.78
CA GLU A 303 17.54 29.87 1.30
C GLU A 303 18.49 29.05 2.18
N ARG A 304 17.94 28.15 3.00
CA ARG A 304 18.73 27.22 3.82
C ARG A 304 19.47 26.22 2.93
N ALA A 305 18.80 25.70 1.91
CA ALA A 305 19.43 24.80 0.95
C ALA A 305 20.61 25.47 0.23
N LEU A 306 20.44 26.73 -0.21
CA LEU A 306 21.51 27.50 -0.86
C LEU A 306 22.75 27.61 0.03
N ALA A 307 22.57 27.90 1.32
CA ALA A 307 23.68 27.97 2.26
C ALA A 307 24.42 26.62 2.38
N VAL A 308 23.68 25.51 2.40
CA VAL A 308 24.28 24.16 2.44
C VAL A 308 24.99 23.81 1.12
N TYR A 309 24.42 24.15 -0.04
CA TYR A 309 25.13 23.96 -1.32
C TYR A 309 26.42 24.76 -1.39
N GLN A 310 26.43 26.00 -0.89
CA GLN A 310 27.63 26.82 -0.79
C GLN A 310 28.67 26.20 0.14
N GLN A 311 28.24 25.62 1.27
CA GLN A 311 29.12 24.87 2.17
C GLN A 311 29.74 23.64 1.49
N VAL A 312 28.95 22.86 0.73
CA VAL A 312 29.45 21.72 -0.06
C VAL A 312 30.48 22.21 -1.08
N ALA A 313 30.16 23.25 -1.84
CA ALA A 313 31.06 23.78 -2.86
C ALA A 313 32.37 24.33 -2.29
N GLN A 314 32.35 24.95 -1.11
CA GLN A 314 33.56 25.41 -0.42
C GLN A 314 34.39 24.23 0.10
N SER A 315 33.74 23.24 0.71
CA SER A 315 34.41 22.09 1.33
C SER A 315 35.00 21.13 0.30
N ALA A 316 34.37 20.97 -0.87
CA ALA A 316 34.82 20.06 -1.91
C ALA A 316 36.04 20.57 -2.71
N VAL A 317 36.40 21.85 -2.58
CA VAL A 317 37.63 22.43 -3.17
C VAL A 317 38.87 22.12 -2.32
N ASP A 318 38.67 21.76 -1.05
CA ASP A 318 39.75 21.32 -0.16
C ASP A 318 40.04 19.82 -0.40
N ASP A 319 41.07 19.56 -1.20
CA ASP A 319 41.51 18.25 -1.74
C ASP A 319 41.96 17.23 -0.66
N THR A 320 41.70 17.54 0.62
CA THR A 320 42.11 16.76 1.79
C THR A 320 41.00 15.93 2.42
N LEU A 321 39.75 16.09 1.96
CA LEU A 321 38.58 15.39 2.53
C LEU A 321 38.23 14.09 1.78
N GLY A 322 38.96 13.02 2.13
CA GLY A 322 38.48 11.64 2.04
C GLY A 322 38.78 10.90 0.73
N SER A 323 39.23 9.65 0.84
CA SER A 323 39.73 8.80 -0.24
C SER A 323 38.66 8.26 -1.23
N TYR A 324 37.53 8.95 -1.37
CA TYR A 324 36.42 8.56 -2.23
C TYR A 324 36.29 9.59 -3.35
N ASP A 325 36.77 9.22 -4.54
CA ASP A 325 36.95 10.04 -5.76
C ASP A 325 35.62 10.49 -6.40
N MET A 326 34.78 11.21 -5.65
CA MET A 326 33.51 11.77 -6.10
C MET A 326 33.33 13.26 -5.71
N SER A 327 34.32 13.88 -5.04
CA SER A 327 34.25 15.28 -4.60
C SER A 327 34.01 16.25 -5.75
N GLU A 328 34.60 15.99 -6.93
CA GLU A 328 34.33 16.77 -8.15
C GLU A 328 32.87 16.66 -8.61
N LEU A 329 32.25 15.47 -8.50
CA LEU A 329 30.84 15.27 -8.85
C LEU A 329 29.94 16.06 -7.91
N TRP A 330 30.20 16.01 -6.60
CA TRP A 330 29.43 16.73 -5.59
C TRP A 330 29.60 18.24 -5.70
N LEU A 331 30.82 18.71 -5.98
CA LEU A 331 31.10 20.11 -6.29
C LEU A 331 30.28 20.57 -7.49
N ARG A 332 30.31 19.82 -8.59
CA ARG A 332 29.55 20.15 -9.80
C ARG A 332 28.05 20.21 -9.53
N ALA A 333 27.50 19.20 -8.85
CA ALA A 333 26.08 19.15 -8.50
C ALA A 333 25.66 20.36 -7.64
N ALA A 334 26.48 20.74 -6.65
CA ALA A 334 26.23 21.91 -5.81
C ALA A 334 26.31 23.21 -6.62
N GLN A 335 27.32 23.39 -7.48
CA GLN A 335 27.49 24.58 -8.32
C GLN A 335 26.36 24.77 -9.33
N GLU A 336 25.94 23.68 -9.99
CA GLU A 336 24.79 23.71 -10.91
C GLU A 336 23.53 24.15 -10.17
N ARG A 337 23.30 23.64 -8.96
CA ARG A 337 22.13 24.01 -8.19
C ARG A 337 22.18 25.44 -7.65
N ILE A 338 23.34 25.92 -7.18
CA ILE A 338 23.55 27.33 -6.81
C ILE A 338 23.18 28.24 -7.99
N ALA A 339 23.68 27.94 -9.19
CA ALA A 339 23.40 28.75 -10.37
C ALA A 339 21.89 28.79 -10.71
N ILE A 340 21.19 27.66 -10.59
CA ILE A 340 19.73 27.63 -10.81
C ILE A 340 19.00 28.46 -9.74
N ILE A 341 19.37 28.34 -8.46
CA ILE A 341 18.77 29.12 -7.38
C ILE A 341 18.99 30.62 -7.59
N ASP A 342 20.19 31.04 -8.00
CA ASP A 342 20.51 32.45 -8.30
C ASP A 342 19.65 32.99 -9.44
N LEU A 343 19.47 32.21 -10.51
CA LEU A 343 18.61 32.57 -11.63
C LEU A 343 17.13 32.65 -11.22
N LEU A 344 16.67 31.76 -10.33
CA LEU A 344 15.31 31.79 -9.76
C LEU A 344 15.08 33.06 -8.94
N GLN A 345 16.04 33.45 -8.08
CA GLN A 345 15.95 34.67 -7.28
C GLN A 345 15.92 35.95 -8.13
N GLN A 346 16.59 35.93 -9.29
CA GLN A 346 16.62 37.03 -10.24
C GLN A 346 15.46 36.96 -11.26
N GLU A 347 14.58 35.96 -11.18
CA GLU A 347 13.47 35.73 -12.11
C GLU A 347 13.91 35.68 -13.59
N ARG A 348 15.09 35.12 -13.87
CA ARG A 348 15.68 35.05 -15.22
C ARG A 348 15.12 33.86 -16.01
N TRP A 349 13.82 33.89 -16.29
CA TRP A 349 13.06 32.77 -16.88
C TRP A 349 13.65 32.17 -18.16
N PRO A 350 14.09 32.95 -19.17
CA PRO A 350 14.64 32.36 -20.40
C PRO A 350 15.91 31.54 -20.15
N GLU A 351 16.73 31.97 -19.20
CA GLU A 351 17.99 31.30 -18.86
C GLU A 351 17.75 30.07 -18.00
N LEU A 352 16.76 30.12 -17.11
CA LEU A 352 16.30 28.95 -16.37
C LEU A 352 15.80 27.85 -17.32
N VAL A 353 15.02 28.19 -18.34
CA VAL A 353 14.58 27.20 -19.34
C VAL A 353 15.77 26.51 -20.00
N VAL A 354 16.80 27.27 -20.37
CA VAL A 354 18.04 26.72 -20.95
C VAL A 354 18.78 25.84 -19.94
N ALA A 355 18.87 26.27 -18.68
CA ALA A 355 19.53 25.53 -17.62
C ALA A 355 18.88 24.17 -17.36
N TYR A 356 17.56 24.10 -17.17
CA TYR A 356 16.86 22.81 -16.95
C TYR A 356 16.89 21.90 -18.18
N ARG A 357 16.78 22.46 -19.39
CA ARG A 357 16.92 21.66 -20.62
C ARG A 357 18.28 21.00 -20.64
N LYS A 358 19.36 21.77 -20.43
CA LYS A 358 20.72 21.24 -20.35
C LYS A 358 20.86 20.20 -19.24
N GLN A 359 20.32 20.46 -18.05
CA GLN A 359 20.38 19.52 -16.93
C GLN A 359 19.70 18.20 -17.29
N PHE A 360 18.47 18.23 -17.81
CA PHE A 360 17.69 17.02 -18.14
C PHE A 360 18.19 16.30 -19.39
N ASP A 361 18.76 17.02 -20.36
CA ASP A 361 19.39 16.41 -21.55
C ASP A 361 20.70 15.68 -21.19
N ASN A 362 21.38 16.11 -20.12
CA ASN A 362 22.60 15.49 -19.61
C ASN A 362 22.34 14.31 -18.65
N MET A 363 21.10 14.10 -18.20
CA MET A 363 20.76 12.97 -17.33
C MET A 363 20.92 11.65 -18.09
N GLY A 364 21.59 10.67 -17.45
CA GLY A 364 21.72 9.33 -18.01
C GLY A 364 20.38 8.60 -18.13
N PHE A 365 20.31 7.54 -18.95
CA PHE A 365 19.08 6.75 -19.15
C PHE A 365 18.45 6.21 -17.84
N ALA A 366 19.26 6.00 -16.80
CA ALA A 366 18.82 5.53 -15.48
C ALA A 366 18.62 6.65 -14.45
N GLU A 367 18.95 7.90 -14.78
CA GLU A 367 18.76 9.05 -13.91
C GLU A 367 17.40 9.68 -14.19
N MET A 368 16.57 9.78 -13.16
CA MET A 368 15.30 10.49 -13.25
C MET A 368 15.39 11.82 -12.50
N PRO A 369 14.89 12.93 -13.10
CA PRO A 369 14.82 14.20 -12.40
C PRO A 369 13.93 14.08 -11.18
N GLN A 370 14.32 14.73 -10.09
CA GLN A 370 13.54 14.66 -8.86
C GLN A 370 12.20 15.38 -9.07
N ILE A 371 11.15 14.94 -8.36
CA ILE A 371 9.80 15.47 -8.56
C ILE A 371 9.72 16.98 -8.30
N GLN A 372 10.54 17.54 -7.40
CA GLN A 372 10.60 18.99 -7.19
C GLN A 372 11.25 19.73 -8.36
N GLU A 373 12.28 19.17 -8.99
CA GLU A 373 12.93 19.77 -10.16
C GLU A 373 11.99 19.79 -11.37
N LEU A 374 11.22 18.71 -11.57
CA LEU A 374 10.18 18.65 -12.60
C LEU A 374 9.10 19.71 -12.39
N LEU A 375 8.67 19.91 -11.14
CA LEU A 375 7.70 20.94 -10.80
C LEU A 375 8.26 22.35 -11.04
N GLU A 376 9.49 22.59 -10.60
CA GLU A 376 10.16 23.88 -10.75
C GLU A 376 10.35 24.22 -12.23
N TYR A 377 10.76 23.25 -13.06
CA TYR A 377 10.85 23.42 -14.50
C TYR A 377 9.49 23.73 -15.15
N ALA A 378 8.42 23.05 -14.72
CA ALA A 378 7.07 23.33 -15.21
C ALA A 378 6.65 24.78 -14.88
N GLN A 379 6.96 25.26 -13.68
CA GLN A 379 6.70 26.64 -13.26
C GLN A 379 7.53 27.65 -14.06
N VAL A 380 8.81 27.35 -14.30
CA VAL A 380 9.70 28.19 -15.11
C VAL A 380 9.19 28.33 -16.55
N LEU A 381 8.77 27.23 -17.18
CA LEU A 381 8.17 27.26 -18.53
C LEU A 381 6.87 28.08 -18.54
N GLU A 382 6.08 27.98 -17.48
CA GLU A 382 4.86 28.78 -17.34
C GLU A 382 5.19 30.28 -17.28
N GLN A 383 6.16 30.68 -16.45
CA GLN A 383 6.58 32.08 -16.31
C GLN A 383 7.29 32.61 -17.56
N SER A 384 8.00 31.76 -18.31
CA SER A 384 8.63 32.14 -19.58
C SER A 384 7.62 32.30 -20.73
N GLY A 385 6.34 31.96 -20.52
CA GLY A 385 5.29 32.04 -21.53
C GLY A 385 5.10 30.78 -22.38
N ASP A 386 5.86 29.70 -22.16
CA ASP A 386 5.70 28.42 -22.85
C ASP A 386 4.64 27.55 -22.16
N ARG A 387 3.39 28.03 -22.22
CA ARG A 387 2.24 27.38 -21.57
C ARG A 387 2.05 25.93 -22.02
N ALA A 388 2.28 25.64 -23.31
CA ALA A 388 2.04 24.32 -23.86
C ALA A 388 3.03 23.29 -23.27
N GLU A 389 4.30 23.64 -23.17
CA GLU A 389 5.30 22.77 -22.57
C GLU A 389 5.13 22.68 -21.04
N ALA A 390 4.78 23.79 -20.38
CA ALA A 390 4.48 23.80 -18.94
C ALA A 390 3.39 22.78 -18.57
N ILE A 391 2.30 22.72 -19.34
CA ILE A 391 1.21 21.73 -19.14
C ILE A 391 1.73 20.29 -19.25
N LYS A 392 2.61 20.01 -20.22
CA LYS A 392 3.20 18.66 -20.35
C LYS A 392 4.05 18.31 -19.13
N ARG A 393 4.82 19.26 -18.61
CA ARG A 393 5.67 19.05 -17.44
C ARG A 393 4.86 18.90 -16.16
N TYR A 394 3.80 19.68 -15.95
CA TYR A 394 2.89 19.45 -14.82
C TYR A 394 2.25 18.05 -14.86
N ARG A 395 1.85 17.55 -16.04
CA ARG A 395 1.37 16.16 -16.19
C ARG A 395 2.47 15.13 -15.92
N GLN A 396 3.72 15.44 -16.26
CA GLN A 396 4.86 14.59 -15.94
C GLN A 396 5.05 14.47 -14.42
N VAL A 397 4.98 15.59 -13.68
CA VAL A 397 5.03 15.59 -12.20
C VAL A 397 3.99 14.65 -11.60
N LEU A 398 2.73 14.72 -12.07
CA LEU A 398 1.64 13.85 -11.57
C LEU A 398 1.88 12.37 -11.86
N ARG A 399 2.52 12.02 -12.98
CA ARG A 399 2.88 10.62 -13.30
C ARG A 399 4.03 10.14 -12.43
N THR A 400 5.04 10.99 -12.21
CA THR A 400 6.19 10.69 -11.36
C THR A 400 5.79 10.48 -9.90
N ASP A 401 4.73 11.15 -9.42
CA ASP A 401 4.24 10.99 -8.05
C ASP A 401 3.77 9.57 -7.72
N GLN A 402 3.38 8.77 -8.72
CA GLN A 402 2.90 7.38 -8.52
C GLN A 402 1.87 7.21 -7.39
N ARG A 403 1.08 8.24 -7.09
CA ARG A 403 0.05 8.30 -6.02
C ARG A 403 0.60 8.41 -4.60
N TYR A 404 1.85 8.83 -4.42
CA TYR A 404 2.40 9.18 -3.11
C TYR A 404 1.80 10.46 -2.52
N GLN A 405 1.01 11.21 -3.30
CA GLN A 405 0.30 12.42 -2.86
C GLN A 405 1.26 13.51 -2.35
N THR A 406 2.43 13.61 -2.97
CA THR A 406 3.44 14.61 -2.61
C THR A 406 2.88 16.02 -2.71
N ARG A 407 3.45 16.93 -1.92
CA ARG A 407 3.16 18.37 -2.01
C ARG A 407 3.36 18.89 -3.44
N GLN A 408 4.38 18.39 -4.13
CA GLN A 408 4.71 18.75 -5.50
C GLN A 408 3.59 18.36 -6.48
N ALA A 409 3.07 17.14 -6.35
CA ALA A 409 1.96 16.68 -7.17
C ALA A 409 0.67 17.48 -6.89
N GLN A 410 0.40 17.80 -5.64
CA GLN A 410 -0.73 18.66 -5.27
C GLN A 410 -0.59 20.06 -5.90
N GLN A 411 0.60 20.66 -5.84
CA GLN A 411 0.89 21.95 -6.47
C GLN A 411 0.75 21.88 -8.00
N ALA A 412 1.29 20.84 -8.64
CA ALA A 412 1.15 20.62 -10.07
C ALA A 412 -0.32 20.47 -10.49
N SER A 413 -1.12 19.72 -9.72
CA SER A 413 -2.55 19.52 -9.96
C SER A 413 -3.30 20.85 -9.94
N VAL A 414 -3.11 21.67 -8.90
CA VAL A 414 -3.75 23.00 -8.79
C VAL A 414 -3.33 23.93 -9.94
N ARG A 415 -2.06 23.93 -10.34
CA ARG A 415 -1.59 24.74 -11.48
C ARG A 415 -2.19 24.25 -12.79
N LEU A 416 -2.20 22.94 -13.00
CA LEU A 416 -2.75 22.33 -14.21
C LEU A 416 -4.25 22.64 -14.34
N GLU A 417 -5.02 22.54 -13.26
CA GLU A 417 -6.44 22.92 -13.23
C GLU A 417 -6.67 24.37 -13.67
N LYS A 418 -5.84 25.31 -13.18
CA LYS A 418 -5.90 26.71 -13.62
C LYS A 418 -5.56 26.89 -15.10
N LEU A 419 -4.65 26.07 -15.63
CA LEU A 419 -4.17 26.17 -17.00
C LEU A 419 -5.07 25.49 -18.04
N VAL A 420 -5.76 24.40 -17.71
CA VAL A 420 -6.59 23.66 -18.69
C VAL A 420 -8.09 23.68 -18.37
N GLY A 421 -8.48 24.17 -17.19
CA GLY A 421 -9.85 24.09 -16.67
C GLY A 421 -10.15 22.71 -16.07
N SER A 422 -11.08 22.68 -15.11
CA SER A 422 -11.48 21.48 -14.36
C SER A 422 -12.14 20.40 -15.22
N ALA A 423 -12.72 20.75 -16.37
CA ALA A 423 -13.42 19.83 -17.27
C ALA A 423 -12.50 18.89 -18.08
N VAL A 424 -11.17 19.03 -17.98
CA VAL A 424 -10.19 18.19 -18.71
C VAL A 424 -9.56 17.12 -17.80
N PHE A 425 -10.06 16.98 -16.56
CA PHE A 425 -9.59 16.01 -15.57
C PHE A 425 -10.49 14.77 -15.42
N GLU A 426 -11.66 14.74 -16.07
CA GLU A 426 -12.56 13.57 -16.09
C GLU A 426 -12.13 12.49 -17.08
#